data_AF-A0A081NFU4-F1
#
_entry.id   AF-A0A081NFU4-F1
#
_cell.length_a   1.000
_cell.length_b   1.000
_cell.length_c   1.000
_cell.angle_alpha   90.00
_cell.angle_beta   90.00
_cell.angle_gamma   90.00
#
_symmetry.space_group_name_H-M   'P 1'
#
loop_
_entity.id
_entity.type
_entity.pdbx_description
1 polymer ?
#
loop_
_entity_poly.entity_id
_entity_poly.type
_entity_poly.pdbx_seq_one_letter_code
_entity_poly.pdbx_strand_id
1 'polypeptide(L)'
;MQQQVQQRVTELYCLAERHFLKRFPRPEVRLDLNGEKAGQAWMERNLLRLNLQLLKENQEHFLEHTIGHEVPHLIADRHFVRKIRPYGREWQFIMEHVFQLPARRTHSYDTSRTSKRPFLYTCQCEGKTIPLTRIRHNRAIKGTNYLCTSCKRPLIYKETFPSI
;
A
#
# COMPACT_ATOMS: atom_id res chain seq x y z
N MET A 1 17.34 -4.76 9.19
CA MET A 1 16.07 -4.46 8.50
C MET A 1 15.25 -5.70 8.16
N GLN A 2 15.65 -6.57 7.22
CA GLN A 2 14.90 -7.80 6.90
C GLN A 2 14.64 -8.65 8.15
N GLN A 3 15.66 -8.81 9.01
CA GLN A 3 15.53 -9.53 10.28
C GLN A 3 14.50 -8.89 11.23
N GLN A 4 14.49 -7.56 11.39
CA GLN A 4 13.54 -6.85 12.25
C GLN A 4 12.10 -6.98 11.73
N VAL A 5 11.93 -6.92 10.41
CA VAL A 5 10.63 -7.17 9.77
C VAL A 5 10.17 -8.60 10.07
N GLN A 6 11.04 -9.59 9.85
CA GLN A 6 10.72 -11.00 10.11
C GLN A 6 10.40 -11.27 11.57
N GLN A 7 11.18 -10.68 12.49
CA GLN A 7 10.93 -10.74 13.92
C GLN A 7 9.55 -10.16 14.25
N ARG A 8 9.25 -8.96 13.78
CA ARG A 8 7.96 -8.30 14.05
C ARG A 8 6.77 -9.07 13.47
N VAL A 9 6.90 -9.58 12.24
CA VAL A 9 5.88 -10.47 11.65
C VAL A 9 5.70 -11.71 12.51
N THR A 10 6.79 -12.32 12.97
CA THR A 10 6.74 -13.51 13.85
C THR A 10 6.05 -13.21 15.17
N GLU A 11 6.36 -12.08 15.82
CA GLU A 11 5.72 -11.64 17.06
C GLU A 11 4.21 -11.48 16.92
N LEU A 12 3.76 -10.80 15.85
CA LEU A 12 2.34 -10.59 15.56
C LEU A 12 1.62 -11.92 15.29
N TYR A 13 2.25 -12.82 14.54
CA TYR A 13 1.69 -14.15 14.34
C TYR A 13 1.61 -14.91 15.67
N CYS A 14 2.66 -14.90 16.50
CA CYS A 14 2.63 -15.56 17.81
C CYS A 14 1.53 -14.98 18.72
N LEU A 15 1.28 -13.66 18.69
CA LEU A 15 0.17 -13.04 19.41
C LEU A 15 -1.17 -13.60 18.95
N ALA A 16 -1.41 -13.65 17.65
CA ALA A 16 -2.64 -14.21 17.10
C ALA A 16 -2.79 -15.71 17.38
N GLU A 17 -1.72 -16.48 17.27
CA GLU A 17 -1.76 -17.92 17.53
C GLU A 17 -2.09 -18.23 18.99
N ARG A 18 -1.54 -17.45 19.93
CA ARG A 18 -1.90 -17.54 21.35
C ARG A 18 -3.37 -17.17 21.58
N HIS A 19 -3.85 -16.12 20.94
CA HIS A 19 -5.23 -15.65 21.12
C HIS A 19 -6.26 -16.63 20.54
N PHE A 20 -6.02 -17.13 19.31
CA PHE A 20 -6.95 -18.02 18.61
C PHE A 20 -6.71 -19.51 18.87
N LEU A 21 -5.70 -19.86 19.70
CA LEU A 21 -5.28 -21.22 19.98
C LEU A 21 -5.11 -22.07 18.70
N LYS A 22 -4.60 -21.44 17.64
CA LYS A 22 -4.49 -22.00 16.29
C LYS A 22 -3.20 -21.52 15.65
N ARG A 23 -2.47 -22.41 14.97
CA ARG A 23 -1.30 -22.03 14.17
C ARG A 23 -1.70 -21.47 12.80
N PHE A 24 -0.93 -20.50 12.32
CA PHE A 24 -1.11 -19.90 11.00
C PHE A 24 0.15 -20.07 10.14
N PRO A 25 0.00 -20.37 8.84
CA PRO A 25 1.14 -20.45 7.93
C PRO A 25 1.83 -19.08 7.85
N ARG A 26 3.14 -19.06 8.05
CA ARG A 26 3.93 -17.83 7.95
C ARG A 26 3.95 -17.35 6.49
N PRO A 27 3.83 -16.04 6.25
CA PRO A 27 3.79 -15.50 4.91
C PRO A 27 5.20 -15.37 4.35
N GLU A 28 5.31 -15.41 3.03
CA GLU A 28 6.50 -14.88 2.38
C GLU A 28 6.53 -13.36 2.62
N VAL A 29 7.70 -12.80 2.93
CA VAL A 29 7.86 -11.35 3.13
C VAL A 29 8.85 -10.80 2.12
N ARG A 30 8.40 -9.83 1.32
CA ARG A 30 9.22 -9.16 0.30
C ARG A 30 9.33 -7.67 0.55
N LEU A 31 10.53 -7.12 0.41
CA LEU A 31 10.81 -5.67 0.49
C LEU A 31 10.91 -5.07 -0.92
N ASP A 32 9.97 -5.42 -1.78
CA ASP A 32 9.97 -5.11 -3.22
C ASP A 32 8.87 -4.12 -3.63
N LEU A 33 8.11 -3.60 -2.66
CA LEU A 33 7.04 -2.65 -2.95
C LEU A 33 7.62 -1.27 -3.25
N ASN A 34 7.06 -0.63 -4.27
CA ASN A 34 7.49 0.68 -4.75
C ASN A 34 6.29 1.64 -4.86
N GLY A 35 6.55 2.94 -4.90
CA GLY A 35 5.52 3.98 -4.94
C GLY A 35 5.07 4.42 -3.55
N GLU A 36 3.84 4.91 -3.45
CA GLU A 36 3.35 5.63 -2.26
C GLU A 36 2.81 4.71 -1.16
N LYS A 37 2.57 3.43 -1.48
CA LYS A 37 2.06 2.46 -0.50
C LYS A 37 3.19 1.95 0.39
N ALA A 38 2.97 1.94 1.69
CA ALA A 38 3.91 1.38 2.66
C ALA A 38 3.87 -0.16 2.71
N GLY A 39 2.68 -0.76 2.66
CA GLY A 39 2.49 -2.20 2.73
C GLY A 39 1.35 -2.70 1.84
N GLN A 40 1.38 -4.01 1.56
CA GLN A 40 0.28 -4.77 0.94
C GLN A 40 0.31 -6.23 1.39
N ALA A 41 -0.84 -6.73 1.85
CA ALA A 41 -1.10 -8.16 2.07
C ALA A 41 -1.82 -8.80 0.87
N TRP A 42 -1.28 -9.91 0.37
CA TRP A 42 -1.87 -10.74 -0.68
C TRP A 42 -2.24 -12.11 -0.12
N MET A 43 -3.48 -12.25 0.32
CA MET A 43 -3.96 -13.41 1.09
C MET A 43 -3.88 -14.73 0.33
N GLU A 44 -4.31 -14.75 -0.93
CA GLU A 44 -4.30 -15.94 -1.80
C GLU A 44 -2.90 -16.56 -1.90
N ARG A 45 -1.86 -15.70 -1.97
CA ARG A 45 -0.46 -16.12 -2.09
C ARG A 45 0.26 -16.23 -0.74
N ASN A 46 -0.43 -15.92 0.36
CA ASN A 46 0.16 -15.74 1.68
C ASN A 46 1.44 -14.88 1.65
N LEU A 47 1.35 -13.70 1.04
CA LEU A 47 2.49 -12.84 0.74
C LEU A 47 2.29 -11.44 1.36
N LEU A 48 3.30 -10.98 2.11
CA LEU A 48 3.40 -9.63 2.63
C LEU A 48 4.45 -8.85 1.83
N ARG A 49 4.05 -7.75 1.19
CA ARG A 49 4.96 -6.87 0.44
C ARG A 49 5.07 -5.53 1.14
N LEU A 50 6.30 -5.07 1.35
CA LEU A 50 6.60 -3.84 2.08
C LEU A 50 7.53 -2.95 1.27
N ASN A 51 7.39 -1.64 1.48
CA ASN A 51 8.19 -0.64 0.79
C ASN A 51 9.49 -0.39 1.55
N LEU A 52 10.61 -0.84 0.98
CA LEU A 52 11.92 -0.75 1.62
C LEU A 52 12.34 0.68 1.91
N GLN A 53 12.03 1.62 1.02
CA GLN A 53 12.42 3.02 1.18
C GLN A 53 11.62 3.67 2.32
N LEU A 54 10.29 3.49 2.33
CA LEU A 54 9.46 4.03 3.41
C LEU A 54 9.78 3.39 4.77
N LEU A 55 10.16 2.10 4.79
CA LEU A 55 10.65 1.42 5.99
C LEU A 55 11.94 2.05 6.51
N LYS A 56 12.91 2.34 5.64
CA LYS A 56 14.17 3.02 6.02
C LYS A 56 13.92 4.39 6.64
N GLU A 57 12.96 5.13 6.08
CA GLU A 57 12.68 6.51 6.48
C GLU A 57 11.79 6.63 7.72
N ASN A 58 11.04 5.57 8.06
CA ASN A 58 10.01 5.62 9.11
C ASN A 58 10.06 4.39 10.03
N GLN A 59 11.26 3.85 10.30
CA GLN A 59 11.47 2.49 10.81
C GLN A 59 10.61 2.11 12.02
N GLU A 60 10.60 2.91 13.09
CA GLU A 60 9.87 2.62 14.32
C GLU A 60 8.36 2.48 14.06
N HIS A 61 7.73 3.54 13.55
CA HIS A 61 6.31 3.54 13.20
C HIS A 61 5.98 2.46 12.15
N PHE A 62 6.90 2.17 11.23
CA PHE A 62 6.65 1.17 10.18
C PHE A 62 6.61 -0.24 10.75
N LEU A 63 7.57 -0.60 11.62
CA LEU A 63 7.58 -1.89 12.29
C LEU A 63 6.34 -2.05 13.18
N GLU A 64 6.00 -1.02 13.95
CA GLU A 64 4.85 -1.10 14.86
C GLU A 64 3.52 -1.12 14.11
N HIS A 65 3.25 -0.08 13.32
CA HIS A 65 1.94 0.19 12.75
C HIS A 65 1.78 -0.33 11.32
N THR A 66 2.76 -0.15 10.42
CA THR A 66 2.58 -0.57 9.02
C THR A 66 2.53 -2.10 8.90
N ILE A 67 3.46 -2.81 9.53
CA ILE A 67 3.40 -4.28 9.56
C ILE A 67 2.18 -4.75 10.36
N GLY A 68 1.92 -4.11 11.51
CA GLY A 68 0.74 -4.36 12.34
C GLY A 68 -0.58 -4.18 11.60
N HIS A 69 -0.64 -3.30 10.61
CA HIS A 69 -1.82 -3.02 9.77
C HIS A 69 -2.04 -4.07 8.67
N GLU A 70 -0.96 -4.55 8.05
CA GLU A 70 -1.04 -5.49 6.93
C GLU A 70 -1.22 -6.96 7.38
N VAL A 71 -0.52 -7.39 8.44
CA VAL A 71 -0.55 -8.77 8.95
C VAL A 71 -1.97 -9.28 9.32
N PRO A 72 -2.86 -8.48 9.94
CA PRO A 72 -4.21 -8.93 10.25
C PRO A 72 -5.02 -9.35 9.03
N HIS A 73 -4.76 -8.80 7.84
CA HIS A 73 -5.44 -9.25 6.61
C HIS A 73 -5.15 -10.72 6.32
N LEU A 74 -3.90 -11.15 6.50
CA LEU A 74 -3.47 -12.53 6.27
C LEU A 74 -4.06 -13.46 7.32
N ILE A 75 -4.03 -13.06 8.59
CA ILE A 75 -4.58 -13.87 9.69
C ILE A 75 -6.09 -14.01 9.57
N ALA A 76 -6.78 -12.90 9.31
CA ALA A 76 -8.23 -12.89 9.17
C ALA A 76 -8.67 -13.87 8.08
N ASP A 77 -8.04 -13.81 6.90
CA ASP A 77 -8.33 -14.71 5.78
C ASP A 77 -8.16 -16.20 6.10
N ARG A 78 -7.21 -16.56 6.98
CA ARG A 78 -6.97 -17.95 7.41
C ARG A 78 -7.80 -18.38 8.62
N HIS A 79 -8.34 -17.44 9.38
CA HIS A 79 -9.13 -17.72 10.57
C HIS A 79 -10.63 -17.75 10.27
N PHE A 80 -11.15 -16.74 9.57
CA PHE A 80 -12.59 -16.60 9.34
C PHE A 80 -12.99 -17.24 8.01
N VAL A 81 -14.03 -18.08 8.05
CA VAL A 81 -14.48 -18.93 6.91
C VAL A 81 -15.24 -18.13 5.83
N ARG A 82 -15.57 -16.87 6.09
CA ARG A 82 -16.37 -16.01 5.19
C ARG A 82 -15.50 -14.98 4.49
N LYS A 83 -15.93 -14.54 3.31
CA LYS A 83 -15.27 -13.44 2.58
C LYS A 83 -15.24 -12.17 3.45
N ILE A 84 -14.04 -11.70 3.76
CA ILE A 84 -13.80 -10.58 4.66
C ILE A 84 -13.74 -9.28 3.88
N ARG A 85 -14.36 -8.22 4.41
CA ARG A 85 -14.23 -6.87 3.83
C ARG A 85 -12.85 -6.31 4.21
N PRO A 86 -12.14 -5.63 3.30
CA PRO A 86 -10.94 -4.89 3.66
C PRO A 86 -11.25 -3.92 4.82
N TYR A 87 -10.50 -4.02 5.91
CA TYR A 87 -10.70 -3.22 7.13
C TYR A 87 -12.08 -3.42 7.80
N GLY A 88 -12.68 -4.61 7.62
CA GLY A 88 -13.92 -5.02 8.27
C GLY A 88 -13.75 -5.39 9.74
N ARG A 89 -14.83 -5.88 10.36
CA ARG A 89 -14.89 -6.17 11.80
C ARG A 89 -13.82 -7.17 12.23
N GLU A 90 -13.56 -8.18 11.42
CA GLU A 90 -12.54 -9.21 11.67
C GLU A 90 -11.13 -8.62 11.75
N TRP A 91 -10.83 -7.70 10.82
CA TRP A 91 -9.55 -7.00 10.79
C TRP A 91 -9.41 -6.04 11.97
N GLN A 92 -10.46 -5.25 12.26
CA GLN A 92 -10.50 -4.34 13.41
C GLN A 92 -10.33 -5.09 14.74
N PHE A 93 -10.97 -6.25 14.87
CA PHE A 93 -10.84 -7.10 16.04
C PHE A 93 -9.40 -7.54 16.28
N ILE A 94 -8.71 -8.02 15.23
CA ILE A 94 -7.31 -8.42 15.36
C ILE A 94 -6.44 -7.20 15.72
N MET A 95 -6.65 -6.05 15.09
CA MET A 95 -5.91 -4.82 15.40
C MET A 95 -6.06 -4.44 16.88
N GLU A 96 -7.29 -4.27 17.34
CA GLU A 96 -7.58 -3.62 18.63
C GLU A 96 -7.51 -4.60 19.80
N HIS A 97 -7.97 -5.84 19.63
CA HIS A 97 -8.07 -6.80 20.72
C HIS A 97 -6.93 -7.81 20.77
N VAL A 98 -6.32 -8.13 19.63
CA VAL A 98 -5.20 -9.09 19.57
C VAL A 98 -3.87 -8.37 19.56
N PHE A 99 -3.71 -7.35 18.72
CA PHE A 99 -2.45 -6.63 18.55
C PHE A 99 -2.34 -5.40 19.45
N GLN A 100 -3.44 -4.96 20.07
CA GLN A 100 -3.49 -3.75 20.89
C GLN A 100 -3.00 -2.51 20.13
N LEU A 101 -3.31 -2.44 18.84
CA LEU A 101 -2.97 -1.35 17.94
C LEU A 101 -4.25 -0.66 17.46
N PRO A 102 -4.23 0.67 17.27
CA PRO A 102 -5.38 1.39 16.76
C PRO A 102 -5.67 1.00 15.31
N ALA A 103 -6.94 0.74 14.98
CA ALA A 103 -7.42 0.35 13.65
C ALA A 103 -7.42 1.52 12.62
N ARG A 104 -6.29 2.22 12.49
CA ARG A 104 -6.11 3.34 11.55
C ARG A 104 -5.84 2.81 10.15
N ARG A 105 -6.50 3.39 9.14
CA ARG A 105 -6.40 2.91 7.75
C ARG A 105 -5.22 3.46 6.95
N THR A 106 -4.69 4.61 7.37
CA THR A 106 -3.76 5.40 6.57
C THR A 106 -2.54 5.78 7.40
N HIS A 107 -1.37 5.65 6.78
CA HIS A 107 -0.14 6.29 7.25
C HIS A 107 0.00 7.69 6.62
N SER A 108 0.80 8.54 7.23
CA SER A 108 1.14 9.88 6.74
C SER A 108 2.65 10.01 6.48
N TYR A 109 3.20 9.05 5.75
CA TYR A 109 4.62 9.07 5.38
C TYR A 109 4.86 10.05 4.25
N ASP A 110 6.00 10.74 4.26
CA ASP A 110 6.47 11.44 3.07
C ASP A 110 6.81 10.42 1.98
N THR A 111 6.16 10.54 0.84
CA THR A 111 6.37 9.65 -0.32
C THR A 111 7.09 10.37 -1.45
N SER A 112 7.65 11.57 -1.24
CA SER A 112 8.32 12.37 -2.27
C SER A 112 9.45 11.62 -2.98
N ARG A 113 10.18 10.77 -2.24
CA ARG A 113 11.32 9.97 -2.75
C ARG A 113 10.93 8.64 -3.37
N THR A 114 9.73 8.14 -3.06
CA THR A 114 9.22 6.85 -3.58
C THR A 114 8.19 7.03 -4.69
N SER A 115 7.50 8.17 -4.71
CA SER A 115 6.55 8.54 -5.75
C SER A 115 7.31 8.87 -7.03
N LYS A 116 6.98 8.16 -8.10
CA LYS A 116 7.52 8.49 -9.42
C LYS A 116 6.98 9.86 -9.82
N ARG A 117 7.81 10.68 -10.49
CA ARG A 117 7.38 11.97 -11.06
C ARG A 117 6.06 11.76 -11.84
N PRO A 118 5.09 12.67 -11.68
CA PRO A 118 3.81 12.54 -12.37
C PRO A 118 3.99 12.62 -13.89
N PHE A 119 3.10 11.96 -14.62
CA PHE A 119 3.04 12.07 -16.08
C PHE A 119 2.36 13.39 -16.42
N LEU A 120 3.07 14.31 -17.07
CA LEU A 120 2.55 15.64 -17.35
C LEU A 120 1.68 15.61 -18.60
N TYR A 121 0.47 16.16 -18.49
CA TYR A 121 -0.43 16.37 -19.61
C TYR A 121 -0.64 17.86 -19.83
N THR A 122 -0.70 18.29 -21.08
CA THR A 122 -1.01 19.67 -21.44
C THR A 122 -2.45 19.79 -21.92
N CYS A 123 -3.02 20.96 -21.66
CA CYS A 123 -4.27 21.38 -22.24
C CYS A 123 -4.01 22.50 -23.25
N GLN A 124 -4.95 22.74 -24.15
CA GLN A 124 -4.94 23.92 -25.03
C GLN A 124 -5.22 25.23 -24.29
N CYS A 125 -5.63 25.18 -23.02
CA CYS A 125 -5.61 26.36 -22.16
C CYS A 125 -4.16 26.83 -21.99
N GLU A 126 -3.93 28.12 -22.17
CA GLU A 126 -2.61 28.73 -22.05
C GLU A 126 -1.96 28.40 -20.69
N GLY A 127 -0.69 27.97 -20.74
CA GLY A 127 0.11 27.63 -19.56
C GLY A 127 -0.35 26.41 -18.74
N LYS A 128 -1.42 25.70 -19.14
CA LYS A 128 -2.03 24.69 -18.28
C LYS A 128 -1.39 23.30 -18.45
N THR A 129 -0.58 22.93 -17.46
CA THR A 129 -0.04 21.57 -17.29
C THR A 129 -0.74 20.87 -16.14
N ILE A 130 -1.19 19.64 -16.35
CA ILE A 130 -1.93 18.81 -15.40
C ILE A 130 -1.13 17.53 -15.13
N PRO A 131 -0.65 17.30 -13.89
CA PRO A 131 0.00 16.06 -13.53
C PRO A 131 -1.03 14.93 -13.41
N LEU A 132 -0.80 13.83 -14.12
CA LEU A 132 -1.57 12.60 -13.98
C LEU A 132 -0.74 11.53 -13.26
N THR A 133 -1.40 10.75 -12.40
CA THR A 133 -0.79 9.59 -11.75
C THR A 133 -0.49 8.50 -12.78
N ARG A 134 0.41 7.57 -12.46
CA ARG A 134 0.71 6.41 -13.31
C ARG A 134 -0.53 5.60 -13.69
N ILE A 135 -1.50 5.46 -12.78
CA ILE A 135 -2.76 4.76 -13.05
C ILE A 135 -3.55 5.50 -14.15
N ARG A 136 -3.69 6.82 -14.01
CA ARG A 136 -4.42 7.63 -14.99
C ARG A 136 -3.70 7.64 -16.34
N HIS A 137 -2.38 7.78 -16.34
CA HIS A 137 -1.57 7.67 -17.56
C HIS A 137 -1.72 6.31 -18.25
N ASN A 138 -1.62 5.19 -17.52
CA ASN A 138 -1.82 3.86 -18.09
C ASN A 138 -3.24 3.67 -18.67
N ARG A 139 -4.26 4.27 -18.05
CA ARG A 139 -5.62 4.28 -18.60
C ARG A 139 -5.71 5.11 -19.89
N ALA A 140 -5.00 6.24 -19.95
CA ALA A 140 -4.93 7.06 -21.17
C ALA A 140 -4.27 6.31 -22.33
N ILE A 141 -3.16 5.60 -22.07
CA ILE A 141 -2.52 4.71 -23.07
C ILE A 141 -3.51 3.65 -23.59
N LYS A 142 -4.40 3.16 -22.72
CA LYS A 142 -5.47 2.21 -23.08
C LYS A 142 -6.71 2.86 -23.72
N GLY A 143 -6.64 4.15 -24.09
CA GLY A 143 -7.72 4.86 -24.79
C GLY A 143 -8.66 5.69 -23.91
N THR A 144 -8.40 5.82 -22.60
CA THR A 144 -9.20 6.71 -21.75
C THR A 144 -8.88 8.17 -22.04
N ASN A 145 -9.84 8.93 -22.55
CA ASN A 145 -9.70 10.36 -22.79
C ASN A 145 -10.00 11.16 -21.51
N TYR A 146 -8.99 11.83 -20.96
CA TYR A 146 -9.20 12.79 -19.87
C TYR A 146 -9.47 14.17 -20.44
N LEU A 147 -10.48 14.86 -19.91
CA LEU A 147 -10.85 16.20 -20.33
C LEU A 147 -10.40 17.24 -19.30
N CYS A 148 -10.03 18.42 -19.79
CA CYS A 148 -9.79 19.58 -18.94
C CYS A 148 -11.08 19.99 -18.22
N THR A 149 -11.00 20.24 -16.92
CA THR A 149 -12.16 20.66 -16.13
C THR A 149 -12.73 22.01 -16.59
N SER A 150 -11.87 22.90 -17.12
CA SER A 150 -12.22 24.25 -17.57
C SER A 150 -12.79 24.28 -19.00
N CYS A 151 -12.01 23.85 -20.00
CA CYS A 151 -12.43 23.98 -21.41
C CYS A 151 -13.07 22.70 -21.99
N LYS A 152 -13.16 21.62 -21.21
CA LYS A 152 -13.68 20.30 -21.62
C LYS A 152 -12.96 19.64 -22.80
N ARG A 153 -11.86 20.20 -23.29
CA ARG A 153 -11.05 19.60 -24.36
C ARG A 153 -10.14 18.48 -23.83
N PRO A 154 -9.75 17.50 -24.69
CA PRO A 154 -8.85 16.43 -24.30
C PRO A 154 -7.49 16.93 -23.81
N LEU A 155 -6.95 16.22 -22.82
CA LEU A 155 -5.60 16.41 -22.32
C LEU A 155 -4.61 15.59 -23.16
N ILE A 156 -3.51 16.20 -23.57
CA ILE A 156 -2.48 15.57 -24.41
C ILE A 156 -1.27 15.25 -23.54
N TYR A 157 -0.76 14.03 -23.63
CA TYR A 157 0.44 13.65 -22.87
C TYR A 157 1.66 14.41 -23.40
N LYS A 158 2.44 15.03 -22.49
CA LYS A 158 3.71 15.66 -22.81
C LYS A 158 4.81 14.66 -22.48
N GLU A 159 5.39 14.02 -23.50
CA GLU A 159 6.57 13.19 -23.32
C GLU A 159 7.71 14.06 -22.77
N THR A 160 8.03 13.88 -21.49
CA THR A 160 9.29 14.37 -20.94
C THR A 160 10.37 13.37 -21.35
N PHE A 161 11.12 13.69 -22.41
CA PHE A 161 12.41 13.04 -22.65
C PHE A 161 13.27 13.24 -21.39
N PRO A 162 13.83 12.17 -20.79
CA PRO A 162 14.85 12.36 -19.77
C PRO A 162 16.03 13.05 -20.45
N SER A 163 16.46 14.20 -19.93
CA SER A 163 17.81 14.70 -20.21
C SER A 163 18.79 13.60 -19.78
N ILE A 164 19.63 13.20 -20.73
CA ILE A 164 20.69 12.19 -20.60
C ILE A 164 21.59 12.53 -19.42
#